data_AF-A0A2V8NYY5-F1
#
_entry.id   AF-A0A2V8NYY5-F1
#
_cell.length_a   1.000
_cell.length_b   1.000
_cell.length_c   1.000
_cell.angle_alpha   90.00
_cell.angle_beta   90.00
_cell.angle_gamma   90.00
#
_symmetry.space_group_name_H-M   'P 1'
#
loop_
_entity.id
_entity.type
_entity.pdbx_description
1 polymer ?
#
loop_
_entity_poly.entity_id
_entity_poly.type
_entity_poly.pdbx_seq_one_letter_code
_entity_poly.pdbx_strand_id
1 'polypeptide(L)'
;TTNFNDKSPGTNYQGSTDALKMTERFTLINPTTIKYEYTIEDPHTWTRPWSAEALVPRIPPPLFEFACHEQNYGLMNVVMGAQVREKEGGPAAAPGAER
;
A
#
# COMPACT_ATOMS: atom_id res chain seq x y z
N THR A 1 -5.57 -11.20 -14.07
CA THR A 1 -4.32 -11.54 -13.39
C THR A 1 -4.51 -12.80 -12.56
N THR A 2 -3.64 -13.79 -12.75
CA THR A 2 -3.62 -15.11 -12.07
C THR A 2 -2.16 -15.50 -11.79
N ASN A 3 -1.92 -16.69 -11.24
CA ASN A 3 -0.60 -17.21 -10.87
C ASN A 3 0.02 -16.48 -9.68
N PHE A 4 -0.80 -16.17 -8.67
CA PHE A 4 -0.30 -15.73 -7.37
C PHE A 4 0.36 -16.90 -6.65
N ASN A 5 1.30 -16.60 -5.74
CA ASN A 5 1.87 -17.61 -4.86
C ASN A 5 1.25 -17.47 -3.46
N ASP A 6 1.23 -18.57 -2.73
CA ASP A 6 0.77 -18.70 -1.35
C ASP A 6 1.93 -18.70 -0.35
N LYS A 7 3.14 -18.28 -0.79
CA LYS A 7 4.37 -18.48 -0.03
C LYS A 7 4.56 -17.41 1.04
N SER A 8 4.64 -17.88 2.28
CA SER A 8 5.06 -17.15 3.49
C SER A 8 4.00 -16.19 4.03
N PRO A 9 3.87 -16.08 5.38
CA PRO A 9 3.08 -14.99 5.95
C PRO A 9 3.65 -13.64 5.49
N GLY A 10 2.79 -12.79 4.92
CA GLY A 10 3.07 -11.37 4.66
C GLY A 10 3.21 -10.94 3.20
N THR A 11 3.31 -11.86 2.24
CA THR A 11 3.38 -11.51 0.80
C THR A 11 2.03 -11.64 0.10
N ASN A 12 1.15 -12.49 0.64
CA ASN A 12 -0.18 -12.70 0.12
C ASN A 12 -1.14 -11.59 0.56
N TYR A 13 -1.99 -11.17 -0.36
CA TYR A 13 -2.93 -10.09 -0.11
C TYR A 13 -4.03 -10.56 0.84
N GLN A 14 -4.03 -10.04 2.07
CA GLN A 14 -5.07 -10.31 3.08
C GLN A 14 -5.38 -11.80 3.27
N GLY A 15 -4.36 -12.66 3.24
CA GLY A 15 -4.54 -14.11 3.41
C GLY A 15 -4.90 -14.86 2.14
N SER A 16 -4.88 -14.22 0.96
CA SER A 16 -5.15 -14.87 -0.32
C SER A 16 -4.28 -16.11 -0.57
N THR A 17 -4.79 -17.05 -1.36
CA THR A 17 -4.12 -18.27 -1.78
C THR A 17 -3.61 -18.16 -3.23
N ASP A 18 -2.98 -19.22 -3.72
CA ASP A 18 -2.59 -19.36 -5.13
C ASP A 18 -3.80 -19.47 -6.08
N ALA A 19 -5.00 -19.76 -5.54
CA ALA A 19 -6.27 -19.75 -6.26
C ALA A 19 -6.79 -18.33 -6.55
N LEU A 20 -6.11 -17.28 -6.08
CA LEU A 20 -6.49 -15.89 -6.32
C LEU A 20 -6.57 -15.58 -7.82
N LYS A 21 -7.69 -15.00 -8.23
CA LYS A 21 -7.87 -14.40 -9.54
C LYS A 21 -8.35 -12.96 -9.37
N MET A 22 -7.61 -12.05 -9.98
CA MET A 22 -7.95 -10.63 -10.03
C MET A 22 -8.34 -10.24 -11.44
N THR A 23 -9.54 -9.68 -11.60
CA THR A 23 -10.02 -9.17 -12.90
C THR A 23 -10.07 -7.65 -12.84
N GLU A 24 -9.30 -6.99 -13.70
CA GLU A 24 -9.09 -5.54 -13.70
C GLU A 24 -9.74 -4.90 -14.94
N ARG A 25 -10.33 -3.72 -14.76
CA ARG A 25 -10.88 -2.89 -15.83
C ARG A 25 -10.45 -1.44 -15.64
N PHE A 26 -9.76 -0.91 -16.65
CA PHE A 26 -9.36 0.49 -16.71
C PHE A 26 -10.23 1.21 -17.74
N THR A 27 -10.97 2.22 -17.31
CA THR A 27 -11.84 3.01 -18.17
C THR A 27 -11.44 4.48 -18.09
N LEU A 28 -11.07 5.09 -19.22
CA LEU A 28 -10.90 6.54 -19.27
C LEU A 28 -12.29 7.19 -19.23
N ILE A 29 -12.66 7.82 -18.10
CA ILE A 29 -13.98 8.44 -17.92
C ILE A 29 -14.02 9.91 -18.33
N ASN A 30 -12.85 10.54 -18.44
CA ASN A 30 -12.64 11.88 -18.97
C ASN A 30 -11.14 12.04 -19.36
N PRO A 31 -10.70 13.15 -19.99
CA PRO A 31 -9.32 13.30 -20.47
C PRO A 31 -8.21 13.17 -19.42
N THR A 32 -8.55 13.24 -18.13
CA THR A 32 -7.60 13.29 -17.03
C THR A 32 -7.87 12.27 -15.93
N THR A 33 -8.82 11.34 -16.08
CA THR A 33 -9.18 10.40 -15.01
C THR A 33 -9.47 9.01 -15.55
N ILE A 34 -8.79 8.01 -14.98
CA ILE A 34 -9.09 6.59 -15.18
C ILE A 34 -9.94 6.12 -14.01
N LYS A 35 -11.10 5.52 -14.30
CA LYS A 35 -11.80 4.67 -13.35
C LYS A 35 -11.18 3.28 -13.41
N TYR A 36 -10.56 2.87 -12.32
CA TYR A 36 -9.99 1.55 -12.14
C TYR A 36 -10.95 0.71 -11.29
N GLU A 37 -11.47 -0.36 -11.88
CA GLU A 37 -12.34 -1.33 -11.22
C GLU A 37 -11.60 -2.66 -11.16
N TYR A 38 -11.69 -3.34 -10.03
CA TYR A 38 -11.16 -4.69 -9.90
C TYR A 38 -12.10 -5.59 -9.12
N THR A 39 -12.06 -6.88 -9.46
CA THR A 39 -12.80 -7.95 -8.78
C THR A 39 -11.81 -9.01 -8.31
N ILE A 40 -11.95 -9.41 -7.06
CA ILE A 40 -11.15 -10.44 -6.40
C ILE A 40 -11.98 -11.70 -6.22
N GLU A 41 -11.41 -12.83 -6.67
CA GLU A 41 -11.98 -14.17 -6.55
C GLU A 41 -10.94 -15.08 -5.88
N ASP A 42 -11.22 -15.55 -4.67
CA ASP A 42 -10.48 -16.64 -4.01
C ASP A 42 -11.43 -17.36 -3.03
N PRO A 43 -11.90 -18.57 -3.37
CA PRO A 43 -12.88 -19.31 -2.57
C PRO A 43 -12.30 -19.89 -1.27
N HIS A 44 -10.97 -19.95 -1.13
CA HIS A 44 -10.31 -20.41 0.10
C HIS A 44 -10.19 -19.30 1.15
N THR A 45 -10.28 -18.04 0.70
CA THR A 45 -10.10 -16.86 1.56
C THR A 45 -11.42 -16.14 1.83
N TRP A 46 -12.25 -15.91 0.80
CA TRP A 46 -13.50 -15.16 0.91
C TRP A 46 -14.72 -16.01 0.56
N THR A 47 -15.84 -15.76 1.25
CA THR A 47 -17.10 -16.51 1.03
C THR A 47 -17.78 -16.17 -0.30
N ARG A 48 -17.40 -15.06 -0.94
CA ARG A 48 -17.90 -14.64 -2.26
C ARG A 48 -16.90 -13.68 -2.92
N PRO A 49 -16.88 -13.60 -4.27
CA PRO A 49 -16.18 -12.53 -4.96
C PRO A 49 -16.63 -11.15 -4.50
N TRP A 50 -15.69 -10.21 -4.49
CA TRP A 50 -15.96 -8.81 -4.19
C TRP A 50 -15.23 -7.91 -5.16
N SER A 51 -15.74 -6.69 -5.31
CA SER A 51 -15.21 -5.70 -6.24
C SER A 51 -15.00 -4.37 -5.53
N ALA A 52 -14.07 -3.59 -6.03
CA ALA A 52 -13.84 -2.22 -5.61
C ALA A 52 -13.49 -1.34 -6.82
N GLU A 53 -13.62 -0.04 -6.63
CA GLU A 53 -13.25 0.95 -7.62
C GLU A 53 -12.41 2.08 -7.01
N ALA A 54 -11.54 2.64 -7.83
CA ALA A 54 -10.73 3.80 -7.51
C ALA A 54 -10.68 4.74 -8.72
N LEU A 55 -10.66 6.05 -8.44
CA LEU A 55 -10.40 7.07 -9.45
C LEU A 55 -8.91 7.39 -9.43
N VAL A 56 -8.26 7.20 -10.57
CA VAL A 56 -6.84 7.50 -10.78
C VAL A 56 -6.76 8.79 -11.61
N PRO A 57 -6.54 9.95 -10.97
CA PRO A 57 -6.37 11.21 -11.69
C PRO A 57 -5.01 11.26 -12.40
N ARG A 58 -4.93 12.05 -13.47
CA ARG A 58 -3.68 12.35 -14.17
C ARG A 58 -2.77 13.12 -13.22
N ILE A 59 -1.59 12.57 -12.99
CA ILE A 59 -0.53 13.24 -12.24
C ILE A 59 0.40 13.89 -13.28
N PRO A 60 0.61 15.23 -13.24
CA PRO A 60 1.56 15.88 -14.14
C PRO A 60 2.99 15.42 -13.80
N PRO A 61 3.87 15.27 -14.80
CA PRO A 61 5.26 14.90 -14.55
C PRO A 61 5.99 15.96 -13.71
N PRO A 62 7.05 15.57 -12.97
CA PRO A 62 7.64 14.23 -12.90
C PRO A 62 6.86 13.24 -12.01
N LEU A 63 6.79 11.97 -12.42
CA LEU A 63 6.29 10.88 -11.60
C LEU A 63 7.43 10.31 -10.76
N PHE A 64 7.26 10.27 -9.44
CA PHE A 64 8.21 9.68 -8.51
C PHE A 64 7.68 8.35 -7.97
N GLU A 65 8.59 7.40 -7.72
CA GLU A 65 8.24 6.14 -7.06
C GLU A 65 7.69 6.40 -5.64
N PHE A 66 6.68 5.63 -5.22
CA PHE A 66 6.05 5.72 -3.91
C PHE A 66 7.05 5.71 -2.74
N ALA A 67 8.13 4.90 -2.83
CA ALA A 67 9.19 4.84 -1.83
C ALA A 67 9.85 6.22 -1.58
N CYS A 68 9.94 7.07 -2.62
CA CYS A 68 10.47 8.42 -2.49
C CYS A 68 9.54 9.36 -1.71
N HIS A 69 8.23 9.08 -1.67
CA HIS A 69 7.20 9.97 -1.12
C HIS A 69 6.69 9.61 0.28
N GLU A 70 6.80 8.36 0.73
CA GLU A 70 6.24 8.00 2.05
C GLU A 70 7.29 7.49 3.05
N GLN A 71 8.30 6.72 2.59
CA GLN A 71 9.36 6.26 3.50
C GLN A 71 10.37 7.35 3.85
N ASN A 72 10.65 8.29 2.94
CA ASN A 72 11.56 9.41 3.22
C ASN A 72 10.97 10.43 4.20
N TYR A 73 9.69 10.80 4.03
CA TYR A 73 9.04 11.75 4.94
C TYR A 73 8.79 11.13 6.32
N GLY A 74 8.49 9.83 6.39
CA GLY A 74 8.42 9.09 7.66
C GLY A 74 9.73 9.20 8.45
N LEU A 75 10.87 8.94 7.80
CA LEU A 75 12.18 9.07 8.42
C LEU A 75 12.47 10.52 8.86
N MET A 76 12.17 11.50 8.01
CA MET A 76 12.32 12.91 8.38
C MET A 76 11.50 13.28 9.62
N ASN A 77 10.24 12.85 9.69
CA ASN A 77 9.37 13.13 10.83
C ASN A 77 9.88 12.45 12.13
N VAL A 78 10.42 11.23 12.04
CA VAL A 78 11.04 10.54 13.18
C VAL A 78 12.27 11.28 13.67
N VAL A 79 13.19 11.66 12.76
CA VAL A 79 14.42 12.39 13.11
C VAL A 79 14.09 13.76 13.71
N MET A 80 13.17 14.50 13.10
CA MET A 80 12.71 15.78 13.63
C MET A 80 12.06 15.62 15.01
N GLY A 81 11.22 14.60 15.19
CA GLY A 81 10.60 14.28 16.47
C GLY A 81 11.61 13.91 17.57
N ALA A 82 12.72 13.26 17.22
CA ALA A 82 13.83 13.01 18.14
C ALA A 82 14.56 14.30 18.51
N GLN A 83 14.91 15.13 17.52
CA GLN A 83 15.59 16.42 17.75
C GLN A 83 14.78 17.39 18.63
N VAL A 84 13.45 17.41 18.49
CA VAL A 84 12.57 18.20 19.36
C VAL A 84 12.65 17.70 20.81
N ARG A 85 12.57 16.38 21.04
CA ARG A 85 12.66 15.77 22.38
C ARG A 85 13.99 16.05 23.06
N GLU A 86 15.10 15.98 22.32
CA GLU A 86 16.43 16.34 22.82
C GLU A 86 16.48 17.81 23.26
N LYS A 87 15.89 18.74 22.50
CA LYS A 87 15.83 20.17 22.86
C LYS A 87 14.96 20.45 24.08
N GLU A 88 13.88 19.69 24.27
CA GLU A 88 12.97 19.80 25.41
C GLU A 88 13.54 19.18 26.70
N GLY A 89 14.75 18.57 26.63
CA GLY A 89 15.38 17.88 27.76
C GLY A 89 14.70 16.55 28.11
N GLY A 90 13.91 16.00 27.19
CA GLY A 90 13.27 14.71 27.33
C GLY A 90 14.28 13.57 27.18
N PRO A 91 14.10 12.43 27.88
CA PRO A 91 15.00 11.29 27.73
C PRO A 91 14.98 10.78 26.28
N ALA A 92 16.15 10.46 25.74
CA ALA A 92 16.30 9.76 24.47
C ALA A 92 15.43 8.49 24.49
N ALA A 93 14.68 8.24 23.41
CA ALA A 93 13.87 7.04 23.29
C ALA A 93 14.77 5.81 23.48
N ALA A 94 14.46 5.00 24.50
CA ALA A 94 15.20 3.77 24.74
C ALA A 94 15.13 2.88 23.48
N PRO A 95 16.23 2.22 23.07
CA PRO A 95 16.20 1.32 21.94
C PRO A 95 15.13 0.27 22.18
N GLY A 96 14.14 0.23 21.27
CA GLY A 96 13.00 -0.66 21.34
C GLY A 96 13.47 -2.10 21.43
N ALA A 97 13.06 -2.79 22.49
CA ALA A 97 13.15 -4.24 22.58
C ALA A 97 12.24 -4.85 21.51
N GLU A 98 12.84 -5.34 20.44
CA GLU A 98 12.22 -6.24 19.47
C GLU A 98 11.77 -7.51 20.22
N ARG A 99 10.48 -7.86 20.11
CA ARG A 99 9.92 -9.16 20.47
C ARG A 99 9.39 -9.82 19.21
#